data_AF-A0A847LUX9-F1
#
_entry.id   AF-A0A847LUX9-F1
#
_cell.length_a   1.000
_cell.length_b   1.000
_cell.length_c   1.000
_cell.angle_alpha   90.00
_cell.angle_beta   90.00
_cell.angle_gamma   90.00
#
_symmetry.space_group_name_H-M   'P 1'
#
loop_
_entity.id
_entity.type
_entity.pdbx_description
1 polymer ?
#
loop_
_entity_poly.entity_id
_entity_poly.type
_entity_poly.pdbx_seq_one_letter_code
_entity_poly.pdbx_strand_id
1 'polypeptide(L)'
;MPRFDEDFKKQIVRLHLEEGKTIRGLASEYGISKGIISIWIKQYREECQKKPELKQEHDYMLEKRELLKKIAELEKENLFKKSGGILREGDRLEAYRFIDKNKKDLGVRWLLKRLSVHTNSYYNYLKYKKRDFHDKKAKILETIKKIYTENDGKPGHRMIMKLMEQNNIKLSKTTVHKYMNKELHLKSIIFRKKAGYKKGKPHKIFTNLLNRNFSAKMPGTIWCIDFTYMKLSNGKMRYNCSIIDLFDRSIVSSVNGSEITSELAIEAVKKALQHRRKIKLILHSDQGSQFTSKDFIEYCKSVKIKQSMSKAGCPYDNAVMERYFNTLKSELINLYTFKTNEELDNAIDYFAFVWYNWQRPHSYNGWIPPKRIKKCA
;
A
#
# COMPACT_ATOMS: atom_id res chain seq x y z
N MET A 1 -15.63 -34.15 -53.15
CA MET A 1 -15.43 -34.30 -51.68
C MET A 1 -13.98 -34.64 -51.43
N PRO A 2 -13.31 -34.03 -50.42
CA PRO A 2 -11.93 -34.40 -50.10
C PRO A 2 -11.87 -35.90 -49.77
N ARG A 3 -11.00 -36.61 -50.48
CA ARG A 3 -10.85 -38.06 -50.37
C ARG A 3 -9.96 -38.36 -49.16
N PHE A 4 -10.58 -38.44 -47.99
CA PHE A 4 -9.89 -38.85 -46.77
C PHE A 4 -9.54 -40.34 -46.86
N ASP A 5 -8.31 -40.65 -46.47
CA ASP A 5 -7.78 -42.00 -46.39
C ASP A 5 -8.62 -42.88 -45.44
N GLU A 6 -8.74 -44.18 -45.74
CA GLU A 6 -9.57 -45.10 -44.95
C GLU A 6 -9.01 -45.31 -43.54
N ASP A 7 -7.69 -45.36 -43.39
CA ASP A 7 -7.06 -45.54 -42.09
C ASP A 7 -7.28 -44.32 -41.19
N PHE A 8 -7.27 -43.12 -41.79
CA PHE A 8 -7.61 -41.89 -41.09
C PHE A 8 -9.08 -41.86 -40.63
N LYS A 9 -10.03 -42.34 -41.44
CA LYS A 9 -11.44 -42.45 -41.03
C LYS A 9 -11.60 -43.42 -39.86
N LYS A 10 -10.96 -44.59 -39.93
CA LYS A 10 -10.97 -45.59 -38.85
C LYS A 10 -10.37 -45.01 -37.57
N GLN A 11 -9.26 -44.26 -37.66
CA GLN A 11 -8.64 -43.59 -36.50
C GLN A 11 -9.59 -42.59 -35.82
N ILE A 12 -10.30 -41.75 -36.58
CA ILE A 12 -11.25 -40.77 -36.00
C ILE A 12 -12.42 -41.46 -35.31
N VAL A 13 -12.94 -42.54 -35.90
CA VAL A 13 -14.00 -43.36 -35.29
C VAL A 13 -13.49 -44.05 -34.02
N ARG A 14 -12.25 -44.57 -34.07
CA ARG A 14 -11.55 -45.17 -32.93
C ARG A 14 -11.44 -44.21 -31.75
N LEU A 15 -10.92 -43.00 -31.98
CA LEU A 15 -10.78 -41.94 -30.96
C LEU A 15 -12.13 -41.52 -30.36
N HIS A 16 -13.21 -41.58 -31.13
CA HIS A 16 -14.55 -41.29 -30.60
C HIS A 16 -15.10 -42.43 -29.74
N LEU A 17 -14.90 -43.68 -30.17
CA LEU A 17 -15.48 -44.87 -29.52
C LEU A 17 -14.66 -45.37 -28.33
N GLU A 18 -13.33 -45.40 -28.40
CA GLU A 18 -12.43 -45.76 -27.29
C GLU A 18 -12.27 -44.61 -26.29
N GLU A 19 -11.73 -43.48 -26.75
CA GLU A 19 -11.34 -42.38 -25.84
C GLU A 19 -12.52 -41.48 -25.47
N GLY A 20 -13.66 -41.64 -26.14
CA GLY A 20 -14.86 -40.86 -25.88
C GLY A 20 -14.73 -39.38 -26.26
N LYS A 21 -13.77 -39.01 -27.11
CA LYS A 21 -13.58 -37.62 -27.59
C LYS A 21 -14.86 -37.12 -28.25
N THR A 22 -15.31 -35.92 -27.89
CA THR A 22 -16.56 -35.39 -28.47
C THR A 22 -16.38 -35.08 -29.96
N ILE A 23 -17.43 -35.25 -30.78
CA ILE A 23 -17.43 -34.91 -32.22
C ILE A 23 -16.99 -33.44 -32.43
N ARG A 24 -17.36 -32.55 -31.51
CA ARG A 24 -16.95 -31.15 -31.53
C ARG A 24 -15.44 -30.98 -31.26
N GLY A 25 -14.88 -31.75 -30.34
CA GLY A 25 -13.44 -31.76 -30.05
C GLY A 25 -12.64 -32.27 -31.24
N LEU A 26 -13.05 -33.41 -31.81
CA LEU A 26 -12.41 -33.99 -32.99
C LEU A 26 -12.49 -33.06 -34.21
N ALA A 27 -13.65 -32.43 -34.44
CA ALA A 27 -13.81 -31.44 -35.50
C ALA A 27 -12.85 -30.24 -35.35
N SER A 28 -12.62 -29.79 -34.11
CA SER A 28 -11.73 -28.67 -33.82
C SER A 28 -10.25 -29.04 -33.87
N GLU A 29 -9.89 -30.26 -33.47
CA GLU A 29 -8.51 -30.76 -33.39
C GLU A 29 -7.98 -31.14 -34.79
N TYR A 30 -8.82 -31.75 -35.62
CA TYR A 30 -8.45 -32.25 -36.96
C TYR A 30 -8.96 -31.38 -38.12
N GLY A 31 -9.68 -30.29 -37.83
CA GLY A 31 -10.19 -29.36 -38.86
C GLY A 31 -11.29 -29.92 -39.77
N ILE A 32 -12.02 -30.97 -39.32
CA ILE A 32 -13.03 -31.68 -40.11
C ILE A 32 -14.43 -31.20 -39.75
N SER A 33 -15.34 -31.12 -40.73
CA SER A 33 -16.75 -30.83 -40.46
C SER A 33 -17.40 -31.92 -39.58
N LYS A 34 -18.17 -31.48 -38.57
CA LYS A 34 -18.92 -32.37 -37.66
C LYS A 34 -19.83 -33.35 -38.40
N GLY A 35 -20.42 -32.91 -39.52
CA GLY A 35 -21.30 -33.73 -40.35
C GLY A 35 -20.56 -34.92 -40.95
N ILE A 36 -19.32 -34.71 -41.41
CA ILE A 36 -18.48 -35.76 -42.00
C ILE A 36 -18.10 -36.81 -40.94
N ILE A 37 -17.68 -36.38 -39.75
CA ILE A 37 -17.35 -37.28 -38.63
C ILE A 37 -18.59 -38.11 -38.23
N SER A 38 -19.77 -37.50 -38.17
CA SER A 38 -21.02 -38.20 -37.85
C SER A 38 -21.41 -39.24 -38.89
N ILE A 39 -21.14 -38.97 -40.17
CA ILE A 39 -21.36 -39.92 -41.27
C ILE A 39 -20.42 -41.12 -41.13
N TRP A 40 -19.13 -40.89 -40.83
CA TRP A 40 -18.17 -41.99 -40.65
C TRP A 40 -18.50 -42.89 -39.47
N ILE A 41 -18.93 -42.31 -38.34
CA ILE A 41 -19.38 -43.09 -37.18
C ILE A 41 -20.62 -43.93 -37.53
N LYS A 42 -21.55 -43.36 -38.31
CA LYS A 42 -22.76 -44.08 -38.75
C LYS A 42 -22.42 -45.21 -39.70
N GLN A 43 -21.57 -44.96 -40.70
CA GLN A 43 -21.08 -45.97 -41.66
C GLN A 43 -20.36 -47.12 -40.95
N TYR A 44 -19.47 -46.81 -40.00
CA TYR A 44 -18.78 -47.84 -39.21
C TYR A 44 -19.73 -48.70 -38.39
N ARG A 45 -20.77 -48.11 -37.78
CA ARG A 45 -21.81 -48.87 -37.07
C ARG A 45 -22.63 -49.79 -37.98
N GLU A 46 -22.95 -49.33 -39.19
CA GLU A 46 -23.65 -50.12 -40.20
C GLU A 46 -22.77 -51.28 -40.73
N GLU A 47 -21.47 -51.06 -40.88
CA GLU A 47 -20.50 -52.10 -41.27
C GLU A 47 -20.29 -53.15 -40.17
N CYS A 48 -20.30 -52.74 -38.90
CA CYS A 48 -20.26 -53.66 -37.75
C CYS A 48 -21.47 -54.61 -37.70
N GLN A 49 -22.63 -54.24 -38.26
CA GLN A 49 -23.79 -55.14 -38.32
C GLN A 49 -23.66 -56.23 -39.38
N LYS A 50 -22.82 -56.03 -40.40
CA LYS A 50 -22.66 -56.94 -41.55
C LYS A 50 -21.47 -57.90 -41.40
N LYS A 51 -20.45 -57.54 -40.60
CA LYS A 51 -19.23 -58.33 -40.41
C LYS A 51 -19.05 -58.72 -38.93
N PRO A 52 -19.01 -60.03 -38.59
CA PRO A 52 -18.89 -60.49 -37.21
C PRO A 52 -17.63 -59.99 -36.48
N GLU A 53 -16.49 -59.94 -37.19
CA GLU A 53 -15.20 -59.51 -36.63
C GLU A 53 -15.20 -58.04 -36.19
N LEU A 54 -15.79 -57.14 -37.00
CA LEU A 54 -15.90 -55.72 -36.69
C LEU A 54 -16.87 -55.46 -35.52
N LYS A 55 -17.89 -56.32 -35.35
CA LYS A 55 -18.80 -56.23 -34.20
C LYS A 55 -18.08 -56.53 -32.88
N GLN A 56 -17.24 -57.57 -32.87
CA GLN A 56 -16.44 -57.94 -31.71
C GLN A 56 -15.44 -56.84 -31.34
N GLU A 57 -14.81 -56.22 -32.34
CA GLU A 57 -13.93 -55.06 -32.13
C GLU A 57 -14.74 -53.88 -31.56
N HIS A 58 -15.86 -53.49 -32.14
CA HIS A 58 -16.71 -52.41 -31.63
C HIS A 58 -17.15 -52.62 -30.17
N ASP A 59 -17.55 -53.84 -29.81
CA ASP A 59 -18.00 -54.17 -28.45
C ASP A 59 -16.84 -54.10 -27.44
N TYR A 60 -15.64 -54.58 -27.81
CA TYR A 60 -14.42 -54.42 -27.02
C TYR A 60 -14.09 -52.93 -26.76
N MET A 61 -14.31 -52.08 -27.76
CA MET A 61 -13.99 -50.65 -27.69
C MET A 61 -14.96 -49.91 -26.75
N LEU A 62 -16.24 -50.32 -26.74
CA LEU A 62 -17.22 -49.84 -25.77
C LEU A 62 -16.89 -50.30 -24.35
N GLU A 63 -16.55 -51.58 -24.17
CA GLU A 63 -16.18 -52.12 -22.87
C GLU A 63 -14.94 -51.44 -22.30
N LYS A 64 -13.89 -51.27 -23.11
CA LYS A 64 -12.68 -50.53 -22.76
C LYS A 64 -13.00 -49.10 -22.33
N ARG A 65 -13.92 -48.43 -23.02
CA ARG A 65 -14.38 -47.09 -22.62
C ARG A 65 -15.10 -47.09 -21.28
N GLU A 66 -15.95 -48.08 -21.01
CA GLU A 66 -16.62 -48.22 -19.72
C GLU A 66 -15.64 -48.47 -18.58
N LEU A 67 -14.64 -49.32 -18.82
CA LEU A 67 -13.54 -49.56 -17.88
C LEU A 67 -12.74 -48.28 -17.60
N LEU A 68 -12.38 -47.52 -18.63
CA LEU A 68 -11.68 -46.24 -18.47
C LEU A 68 -12.51 -45.22 -17.67
N LYS A 69 -13.83 -45.17 -17.87
CA LYS A 69 -14.72 -44.33 -17.06
C LYS A 69 -14.72 -44.77 -15.60
N LYS A 70 -14.79 -46.09 -15.33
CA LYS A 70 -14.74 -46.65 -13.96
C LYS A 70 -13.41 -46.31 -13.28
N ILE A 71 -12.28 -46.45 -13.98
CA ILE A 71 -10.95 -46.10 -13.46
C ILE A 71 -10.91 -44.60 -13.09
N ALA A 72 -11.33 -43.73 -14.00
CA ALA A 72 -11.36 -42.29 -13.74
C ALA A 72 -12.31 -41.91 -12.59
N GLU A 73 -13.39 -42.65 -12.38
CA GLU A 73 -14.29 -42.48 -11.24
C GLU A 73 -13.64 -42.94 -9.93
N LEU A 74 -12.99 -44.10 -9.92
CA LEU A 74 -12.26 -44.63 -8.77
C LEU A 74 -11.08 -43.74 -8.36
N GLU A 75 -10.36 -43.16 -9.32
CA GLU A 75 -9.30 -42.18 -9.06
C GLU A 75 -9.84 -40.94 -8.35
N LYS A 76 -10.97 -40.40 -8.83
CA LYS A 76 -11.65 -39.26 -8.19
C LYS A 76 -12.15 -39.60 -6.79
N GLU A 77 -12.70 -40.80 -6.60
CA GLU A 77 -13.12 -41.26 -5.28
C GLU A 77 -11.94 -41.41 -4.30
N ASN A 78 -10.80 -41.93 -4.76
CA ASN A 78 -9.58 -42.01 -3.94
C ASN A 78 -9.06 -40.63 -3.54
N LEU A 79 -9.02 -39.68 -4.49
CA LEU A 79 -8.67 -38.29 -4.21
C LEU A 79 -9.64 -37.62 -3.24
N PHE A 80 -10.95 -37.89 -3.40
CA PHE A 80 -11.98 -37.40 -2.51
C PHE A 80 -11.84 -37.97 -1.10
N LYS A 81 -11.63 -39.28 -0.93
CA LYS A 81 -11.40 -39.93 0.37
C LYS A 81 -10.15 -39.41 1.07
N LYS A 82 -9.04 -39.21 0.33
CA LYS A 82 -7.82 -38.58 0.87
C LYS A 82 -8.06 -37.15 1.35
N SER A 83 -8.95 -36.42 0.69
CA SER A 83 -9.24 -35.01 1.00
C SER A 83 -10.39 -34.84 2.00
N GLY A 84 -11.23 -35.86 2.18
CA GLY A 84 -12.53 -35.79 2.86
C GLY A 84 -12.49 -35.89 4.38
N GLY A 85 -11.34 -36.17 4.99
CA GLY A 85 -11.18 -36.27 6.46
C GLY A 85 -11.48 -34.98 7.26
N ILE A 86 -11.92 -33.92 6.58
CA ILE A 86 -12.24 -32.60 7.16
C ILE A 86 -13.76 -32.34 7.15
N LEU A 87 -14.57 -33.16 6.48
CA LEU A 87 -16.03 -32.95 6.41
C LEU A 87 -16.70 -33.59 7.62
N ARG A 88 -17.02 -32.80 8.65
CA ARG A 88 -17.93 -33.22 9.73
C ARG A 88 -19.37 -33.19 9.22
N GLU A 89 -20.18 -34.19 9.60
CA GLU A 89 -21.61 -34.21 9.28
C GLU A 89 -22.30 -32.95 9.85
N GLY A 90 -22.83 -32.09 8.98
CA GLY A 90 -23.70 -30.98 9.36
C GLY A 90 -23.28 -29.58 8.88
N ASP A 91 -22.00 -29.31 8.59
CA ASP A 91 -21.57 -27.96 8.18
C ASP A 91 -21.58 -27.77 6.65
N ARG A 92 -22.70 -27.23 6.13
CA ARG A 92 -22.84 -26.87 4.71
C ARG A 92 -21.77 -25.84 4.25
N LEU A 93 -21.22 -25.03 5.16
CA LEU A 93 -20.21 -24.02 4.83
C LEU A 93 -18.85 -24.67 4.54
N GLU A 94 -18.49 -25.70 5.30
CA GLU A 94 -17.28 -26.50 5.06
C GLU A 94 -17.37 -27.25 3.74
N ALA A 95 -18.55 -27.79 3.40
CA ALA A 95 -18.79 -28.41 2.09
C ALA A 95 -18.55 -27.41 0.95
N TYR A 96 -19.02 -26.17 1.04
CA TYR A 96 -18.75 -25.15 0.02
C TYR A 96 -17.28 -24.75 -0.08
N ARG A 97 -16.57 -24.62 1.06
CA ARG A 97 -15.13 -24.32 1.09
C ARG A 97 -14.31 -25.46 0.48
N PHE A 98 -14.71 -26.70 0.74
CA PHE A 98 -14.11 -27.89 0.16
C PHE A 98 -14.29 -27.94 -1.36
N ILE A 99 -15.48 -27.58 -1.87
CA ILE A 99 -15.73 -27.48 -3.31
C ILE A 99 -14.82 -26.41 -3.94
N ASP A 100 -14.68 -25.24 -3.31
CA ASP A 100 -13.86 -24.14 -3.85
C ASP A 100 -12.37 -24.51 -3.94
N LYS A 101 -11.86 -25.31 -2.99
CA LYS A 101 -10.47 -25.81 -2.96
C LYS A 101 -10.20 -26.87 -4.03
N ASN A 102 -11.12 -27.82 -4.21
CA ASN A 102 -10.90 -29.00 -5.07
C ASN A 102 -11.58 -28.93 -6.45
N LYS A 103 -12.21 -27.79 -6.80
CA LYS A 103 -12.93 -27.62 -8.07
C LYS A 103 -12.10 -27.83 -9.33
N LYS A 104 -10.78 -27.58 -9.26
CA LYS A 104 -9.87 -27.72 -10.41
C LYS A 104 -9.56 -29.19 -10.70
N ASP A 105 -9.41 -30.00 -9.66
CA ASP A 105 -8.92 -31.38 -9.79
C ASP A 105 -10.08 -32.39 -9.92
N LEU A 106 -11.16 -32.20 -9.16
CA LEU A 106 -12.29 -33.14 -9.13
C LEU A 106 -13.47 -32.70 -10.01
N GLY A 107 -13.55 -31.40 -10.33
CA GLY A 107 -14.62 -30.80 -11.12
C GLY A 107 -15.87 -30.48 -10.29
N VAL A 108 -16.41 -29.28 -10.50
CA VAL A 108 -17.54 -28.72 -9.71
C VAL A 108 -18.79 -29.61 -9.75
N ARG A 109 -19.18 -30.09 -10.94
CA ARG A 109 -20.41 -30.91 -11.09
C ARG A 109 -20.31 -32.25 -10.36
N TRP A 110 -19.13 -32.87 -10.37
CA TRP A 110 -18.89 -34.15 -9.70
C TRP A 110 -18.94 -33.97 -8.18
N LEU A 111 -18.28 -32.92 -7.66
CA LEU A 111 -18.29 -32.58 -6.24
C LEU A 111 -19.69 -32.24 -5.71
N LEU A 112 -20.48 -31.47 -6.48
CA LEU A 112 -21.87 -31.13 -6.11
C LEU A 112 -22.74 -32.38 -5.99
N LYS A 113 -22.60 -33.32 -6.94
CA LYS A 113 -23.33 -34.61 -6.91
C LYS A 113 -22.91 -35.47 -5.71
N ARG A 114 -21.61 -35.55 -5.41
CA ARG A 114 -21.09 -36.39 -4.33
C ARG A 114 -21.41 -35.87 -2.94
N LEU A 115 -21.45 -34.55 -2.75
CA LEU A 115 -21.76 -33.91 -1.48
C LEU A 115 -23.27 -33.64 -1.29
N SER A 116 -24.12 -34.10 -2.22
CA SER A 116 -25.56 -33.84 -2.20
C SER A 116 -25.92 -32.35 -2.06
N VAL A 117 -25.11 -31.49 -2.67
CA VAL A 117 -25.28 -30.04 -2.65
C VAL A 117 -25.97 -29.57 -3.91
N HIS A 118 -27.08 -28.85 -3.77
CA HIS A 118 -27.78 -28.28 -4.92
C HIS A 118 -26.94 -27.19 -5.60
N THR A 119 -26.88 -27.23 -6.94
CA THR A 119 -26.09 -26.29 -7.76
C THR A 119 -26.40 -24.83 -7.43
N ASN A 120 -27.69 -24.48 -7.29
CA ASN A 120 -28.12 -23.12 -6.98
C ASN A 120 -27.58 -22.64 -5.62
N SER A 121 -27.52 -23.53 -4.62
CA SER A 121 -27.05 -23.20 -3.27
C SER A 121 -25.55 -22.88 -3.24
N TYR A 122 -24.74 -23.61 -4.00
CA TYR A 122 -23.30 -23.32 -4.16
C TYR A 122 -23.04 -22.00 -4.90
N TYR A 123 -23.77 -21.73 -6.00
CA TYR A 123 -23.62 -20.47 -6.71
C TYR A 123 -24.18 -19.28 -5.93
N ASN A 124 -25.21 -19.47 -5.12
CA ASN A 124 -25.69 -18.48 -4.16
C ASN A 124 -24.64 -18.20 -3.08
N TYR A 125 -24.00 -19.23 -2.51
CA TYR A 125 -22.85 -19.05 -1.61
C TYR A 125 -21.74 -18.21 -2.26
N LEU A 126 -21.38 -18.49 -3.52
CA LEU A 126 -20.39 -17.68 -4.25
C LEU A 126 -20.85 -16.24 -4.47
N LYS A 127 -22.16 -16.02 -4.69
CA LYS A 127 -22.76 -14.69 -4.86
C LYS A 127 -22.76 -13.91 -3.54
N TYR A 128 -23.15 -14.52 -2.42
CA TYR A 128 -23.12 -13.92 -1.09
C TYR A 128 -21.69 -13.65 -0.61
N LYS A 129 -20.74 -14.57 -0.83
CA LYS A 129 -19.31 -14.36 -0.55
C LYS A 129 -18.73 -13.17 -1.33
N LYS A 130 -19.18 -12.96 -2.58
CA LYS A 130 -18.83 -11.76 -3.35
C LYS A 130 -19.50 -10.50 -2.79
N ARG A 131 -20.77 -10.58 -2.39
CA ARG A 131 -21.50 -9.46 -1.77
C ARG A 131 -20.80 -8.98 -0.48
N ASP A 132 -20.49 -9.88 0.44
CA ASP A 132 -19.77 -9.55 1.68
C ASP A 132 -18.41 -8.90 1.41
N PHE A 133 -17.70 -9.35 0.37
CA PHE A 133 -16.44 -8.73 -0.06
C PHE A 133 -16.67 -7.31 -0.59
N HIS A 134 -17.68 -7.11 -1.43
CA HIS A 134 -18.03 -5.79 -1.95
C HIS A 134 -18.48 -4.83 -0.84
N ASP A 135 -19.25 -5.31 0.14
CA ASP A 135 -19.71 -4.50 1.28
C ASP A 135 -18.55 -4.10 2.19
N LYS A 136 -17.65 -5.04 2.53
CA LYS A 136 -16.42 -4.75 3.27
C LYS A 136 -15.55 -3.74 2.52
N LYS A 137 -15.40 -3.93 1.21
CA LYS A 137 -14.64 -3.02 0.36
C LYS A 137 -15.27 -1.63 0.32
N ALA A 138 -16.60 -1.52 0.19
CA ALA A 138 -17.31 -0.25 0.20
C ALA A 138 -17.05 0.53 1.50
N LYS A 139 -17.14 -0.14 2.66
CA LYS A 139 -16.80 0.43 3.97
C LYS A 139 -15.36 0.94 4.05
N ILE A 140 -14.41 0.16 3.51
CA ILE A 140 -13.00 0.57 3.44
C ILE A 140 -12.85 1.83 2.55
N LEU A 141 -13.49 1.86 1.39
CA LEU A 141 -13.42 3.00 0.47
C LEU A 141 -14.01 4.27 1.09
N GLU A 142 -15.13 4.14 1.81
CA GLU A 142 -15.75 5.24 2.55
C GLU A 142 -14.84 5.75 3.67
N THR A 143 -14.21 4.84 4.41
CA THR A 143 -13.24 5.22 5.45
C THR A 143 -12.03 5.94 4.84
N ILE A 144 -11.55 5.50 3.66
CA ILE A 144 -10.44 6.17 2.95
C ILE A 144 -10.86 7.59 2.59
N LYS A 145 -12.07 7.78 2.04
CA LYS A 145 -12.60 9.10 1.70
C LYS A 145 -12.70 9.99 2.94
N LYS A 146 -13.27 9.46 4.03
CA LYS A 146 -13.41 10.19 5.30
C LYS A 146 -12.06 10.71 5.80
N ILE A 147 -11.08 9.82 5.95
CA ILE A 147 -9.72 10.20 6.38
C ILE A 147 -9.09 11.20 5.41
N TYR A 148 -9.27 11.02 4.10
CA TYR A 148 -8.71 11.93 3.11
C TYR A 148 -9.30 13.34 3.24
N THR A 149 -10.63 13.46 3.38
CA THR A 149 -11.34 14.73 3.53
C THR A 149 -11.05 15.41 4.87
N GLU A 150 -11.01 14.66 5.97
CA GLU A 150 -10.67 15.19 7.31
C GLU A 150 -9.26 15.80 7.37
N ASN A 151 -8.38 15.43 6.45
CA ASN A 151 -7.00 15.92 6.37
C ASN A 151 -6.75 16.78 5.13
N ASP A 152 -7.80 17.44 4.60
CA ASP A 152 -7.75 18.37 3.46
C ASP A 152 -7.08 17.81 2.19
N GLY A 153 -7.14 16.50 1.97
CA GLY A 153 -6.50 15.84 0.83
C GLY A 153 -4.96 15.85 0.82
N LYS A 154 -4.34 16.20 1.94
CA LYS A 154 -2.87 16.16 2.15
C LYS A 154 -2.33 14.71 2.15
N PRO A 155 -2.99 13.71 2.78
CA PRO A 155 -2.41 12.37 2.90
C PRO A 155 -2.28 11.62 1.56
N GLY A 156 -1.07 11.18 1.26
CA GLY A 156 -0.83 10.16 0.23
C GLY A 156 -1.16 8.74 0.73
N HIS A 157 -1.19 7.77 -0.19
CA HIS A 157 -1.52 6.36 0.12
C HIS A 157 -0.73 5.74 1.29
N ARG A 158 0.54 6.14 1.50
CA ARG A 158 1.35 5.65 2.63
C ARG A 158 0.86 6.16 3.98
N MET A 159 0.45 7.42 4.04
CA MET A 159 -0.07 8.04 5.25
C MET A 159 -1.49 7.52 5.55
N ILE A 160 -2.34 7.42 4.52
CA ILE A 160 -3.68 6.81 4.64
C ILE A 160 -3.58 5.38 5.19
N MET A 161 -2.67 4.55 4.68
CA MET A 161 -2.46 3.19 5.17
C MET A 161 -2.19 3.16 6.69
N LYS A 162 -1.41 4.13 7.20
CA LYS A 162 -1.08 4.20 8.64
C LYS A 162 -2.20 4.79 9.49
N LEU A 163 -2.94 5.76 8.96
CA LEU A 163 -4.16 6.27 9.60
C LEU A 163 -5.25 5.18 9.66
N MET A 164 -5.31 4.30 8.65
CA MET A 164 -6.19 3.12 8.65
C MET A 164 -5.80 2.09 9.71
N GLU A 165 -4.49 1.84 9.88
CA GLU A 165 -4.00 0.95 10.93
C GLU A 165 -4.40 1.45 12.32
N GLN A 166 -4.41 2.77 12.55
CA GLN A 166 -4.91 3.37 13.80
C GLN A 166 -6.41 3.15 14.03
N ASN A 167 -7.18 2.94 12.96
CA ASN A 167 -8.60 2.58 13.00
C ASN A 167 -8.83 1.05 13.00
N ASN A 168 -7.82 0.26 13.37
CA ASN A 168 -7.85 -1.22 13.38
C ASN A 168 -8.07 -1.88 12.01
N ILE A 169 -7.87 -1.16 10.90
CA ILE A 169 -7.98 -1.70 9.54
C ILE A 169 -6.58 -1.85 8.93
N LYS A 170 -6.07 -3.09 8.88
CA LYS A 170 -4.77 -3.39 8.27
C LYS A 170 -4.93 -3.68 6.78
N LEU A 171 -4.32 -2.83 5.94
CA LEU A 171 -4.31 -2.98 4.49
C LEU A 171 -2.88 -2.91 3.95
N SER A 172 -2.64 -3.64 2.86
CA SER A 172 -1.35 -3.55 2.17
C SER A 172 -1.20 -2.19 1.48
N LYS A 173 0.05 -1.74 1.34
CA LYS A 173 0.40 -0.51 0.61
C LYS A 173 -0.16 -0.52 -0.82
N THR A 174 -0.08 -1.65 -1.51
CA THR A 174 -0.56 -1.80 -2.90
C THR A 174 -2.07 -1.75 -2.97
N THR A 175 -2.78 -2.30 -1.98
CA THR A 175 -4.23 -2.22 -1.88
C THR A 175 -4.70 -0.79 -1.68
N VAL A 176 -4.13 -0.06 -0.72
CA VAL A 176 -4.48 1.35 -0.48
C VAL A 176 -4.17 2.21 -1.70
N HIS A 177 -3.01 1.99 -2.35
CA HIS A 177 -2.67 2.67 -3.58
C HIS A 177 -3.67 2.41 -4.72
N LYS A 178 -4.10 1.14 -4.90
CA LYS A 178 -5.11 0.78 -5.89
C LYS A 178 -6.44 1.46 -5.60
N TYR A 179 -6.93 1.36 -4.37
CA TYR A 179 -8.21 1.95 -3.97
C TYR A 179 -8.19 3.47 -4.14
N MET A 180 -7.15 4.13 -3.66
CA MET A 180 -7.02 5.59 -3.73
C MET A 180 -6.90 6.07 -5.18
N ASN A 181 -5.99 5.51 -6.00
CA ASN A 181 -5.70 6.05 -7.32
C ASN A 181 -6.62 5.53 -8.44
N LYS A 182 -6.99 4.24 -8.41
CA LYS A 182 -7.74 3.61 -9.50
C LYS A 182 -9.25 3.63 -9.28
N GLU A 183 -9.70 3.56 -8.04
CA GLU A 183 -11.14 3.42 -7.75
C GLU A 183 -11.75 4.74 -7.26
N LEU A 184 -11.04 5.46 -6.38
CA LEU A 184 -11.51 6.74 -5.84
C LEU A 184 -10.96 7.95 -6.60
N HIS A 185 -9.96 7.75 -7.47
CA HIS A 185 -9.25 8.81 -8.19
C HIS A 185 -8.70 9.93 -7.30
N LEU A 186 -8.39 9.63 -6.04
CA LEU A 186 -7.82 10.56 -5.08
C LEU A 186 -6.30 10.62 -5.26
N LYS A 187 -5.75 11.83 -5.25
CA LYS A 187 -4.30 12.08 -5.32
C LYS A 187 -3.95 13.15 -4.30
N SER A 188 -2.85 12.94 -3.57
CA SER A 188 -2.32 13.95 -2.64
C SER A 188 -2.13 15.30 -3.34
N ILE A 189 -2.72 16.35 -2.78
CA ILE A 189 -2.70 17.71 -3.33
C ILE A 189 -1.30 18.36 -3.21
N ILE A 190 -0.44 17.79 -2.35
CA ILE A 190 0.93 18.26 -2.12
C ILE A 190 1.76 18.22 -3.43
N PHE A 191 2.05 19.40 -3.99
CA PHE A 191 2.92 19.54 -5.16
C PHE A 191 4.40 19.35 -4.80
N ARG A 192 5.14 18.59 -5.61
CA ARG A 192 6.62 18.60 -5.58
C ARG A 192 7.14 19.75 -6.42
N LYS A 193 7.55 20.85 -5.79
CA LYS A 193 8.43 21.83 -6.43
C LYS A 193 9.87 21.53 -6.01
N LYS A 194 10.72 21.04 -6.92
CA LYS A 194 12.17 21.00 -6.70
C LYS A 194 12.75 22.31 -7.22
N ALA A 195 13.32 23.13 -6.34
CA ALA A 195 14.19 24.22 -6.76
C ALA A 195 15.63 23.70 -6.91
N GLY A 196 16.35 24.19 -7.92
CA GLY A 196 17.77 23.88 -8.11
C GLY A 196 18.63 24.50 -7.01
N TYR A 197 19.56 23.73 -6.45
CA TYR A 197 20.51 24.17 -5.43
C TYR A 197 21.67 24.95 -6.06
N LYS A 198 22.02 26.13 -5.52
CA LYS A 198 23.25 26.87 -5.85
C LYS A 198 24.10 27.01 -4.58
N LYS A 199 25.41 26.76 -4.70
CA LYS A 199 26.36 26.70 -3.56
C LYS A 199 26.96 28.09 -3.30
N GLY A 200 26.95 28.54 -2.05
CA GLY A 200 27.60 29.78 -1.59
C GLY A 200 28.96 29.52 -0.90
N LYS A 201 29.77 30.57 -0.69
CA LYS A 201 31.09 30.50 -0.04
C LYS A 201 30.98 30.55 1.50
N PRO A 202 31.76 29.74 2.25
CA PRO A 202 31.79 29.73 3.72
C PRO A 202 32.36 30.99 4.38
N HIS A 203 31.84 31.35 5.57
CA HIS A 203 32.52 32.21 6.55
C HIS A 203 32.43 31.64 7.98
N LYS A 204 33.54 31.77 8.74
CA LYS A 204 33.83 31.40 10.16
C LYS A 204 33.58 29.94 10.58
N ILE A 205 34.57 29.35 11.27
CA ILE A 205 34.66 27.91 11.57
C ILE A 205 34.25 27.63 13.02
N PHE A 206 33.11 26.98 13.21
CA PHE A 206 32.69 26.35 14.47
C PHE A 206 32.75 24.82 14.34
N THR A 207 32.98 24.09 15.45
CA THR A 207 33.06 22.62 15.42
C THR A 207 31.67 21.98 15.31
N ASN A 208 31.46 21.13 14.31
CA ASN A 208 30.24 20.32 14.19
C ASN A 208 30.26 19.16 15.21
N LEU A 209 29.44 19.27 16.26
CA LEU A 209 29.36 18.26 17.32
C LEU A 209 28.42 17.10 16.99
N LEU A 210 27.58 17.23 15.95
CA LEU A 210 26.61 16.21 15.58
C LEU A 210 27.21 15.15 14.65
N ASN A 211 28.15 15.52 13.77
CA ASN A 211 28.76 14.60 12.80
C ASN A 211 27.71 13.71 12.08
N ARG A 212 26.55 14.29 11.73
CA ARG A 212 25.40 13.63 11.11
C ARG A 212 24.71 12.53 11.95
N ASN A 213 25.04 12.41 13.22
CA ASN A 213 24.28 11.60 14.16
C ASN A 213 23.03 12.36 14.65
N PHE A 214 21.93 12.26 13.90
CA PHE A 214 20.67 12.91 14.24
C PHE A 214 19.84 12.19 15.31
N SER A 215 20.44 11.30 16.11
CA SER A 215 19.74 10.61 17.18
C SER A 215 20.05 11.24 18.53
N ALA A 216 19.03 11.44 19.34
CA ALA A 216 19.16 11.84 20.74
C ALA A 216 18.61 10.72 21.63
N LYS A 217 19.25 10.48 22.78
CA LYS A 217 18.83 9.44 23.73
C LYS A 217 17.69 9.88 24.63
N MET A 218 17.63 11.18 24.95
CA MET A 218 16.62 11.75 25.85
C MET A 218 16.01 13.02 25.24
N PRO A 219 14.74 13.31 25.55
CA PRO A 219 14.10 14.54 25.11
C PRO A 219 14.83 15.77 25.67
N GLY A 220 14.93 16.82 24.86
CA GLY A 220 15.53 18.08 25.26
C GLY A 220 17.04 18.07 25.32
N THR A 221 17.74 17.04 24.82
CA THR A 221 19.22 16.99 24.84
C THR A 221 19.85 17.61 23.61
N ILE A 222 19.23 17.44 22.44
CA ILE A 222 19.72 18.01 21.18
C ILE A 222 18.55 18.62 20.43
N TRP A 223 18.66 19.92 20.16
CA TRP A 223 17.72 20.67 19.35
C TRP A 223 18.40 21.16 18.08
N CYS A 224 17.68 21.12 16.96
CA CYS A 224 18.08 21.85 15.75
C CYS A 224 17.22 23.10 15.62
N ILE A 225 17.84 24.21 15.21
CA ILE A 225 17.20 25.50 14.94
C ILE A 225 17.59 25.97 13.55
N ASP A 226 16.63 26.53 12.82
CA ASP A 226 16.84 27.06 11.49
C ASP A 226 15.70 28.03 11.12
N PHE A 227 15.90 28.79 10.05
CA PHE A 227 14.95 29.72 9.49
C PHE A 227 14.33 29.23 8.19
N THR A 228 13.09 29.63 7.95
CA THR A 228 12.48 29.58 6.62
C THR A 228 11.79 30.89 6.30
N TYR A 229 11.72 31.21 5.01
CA TYR A 229 10.92 32.32 4.50
C TYR A 229 9.54 31.84 4.04
N MET A 230 8.58 32.76 4.09
CA MET A 230 7.19 32.61 3.69
C MET A 230 6.72 33.93 3.05
N LYS A 231 5.68 33.88 2.23
CA LYS A 231 5.20 35.04 1.49
C LYS A 231 3.71 35.24 1.76
N LEU A 232 3.33 36.48 2.10
CA LEU A 232 1.93 36.89 2.22
C LEU A 232 1.32 37.19 0.85
N SER A 233 -0.01 37.28 0.79
CA SER A 233 -0.76 37.56 -0.44
C SER A 233 -0.37 38.90 -1.08
N ASN A 234 -0.02 39.89 -0.26
CA ASN A 234 0.43 41.22 -0.68
C ASN A 234 1.90 41.24 -1.15
N GLY A 235 2.58 40.09 -1.15
CA GLY A 235 3.96 39.96 -1.59
C GLY A 235 5.01 40.19 -0.51
N LYS A 236 4.62 40.63 0.70
CA LYS A 236 5.55 40.83 1.82
C LYS A 236 6.13 39.49 2.28
N MET A 237 7.43 39.47 2.50
CA MET A 237 8.13 38.32 3.05
C MET A 237 8.00 38.29 4.58
N ARG A 238 7.80 37.09 5.12
CA ARG A 238 7.89 36.79 6.55
C ARG A 238 8.86 35.65 6.78
N TYR A 239 9.39 35.57 7.99
CA TYR A 239 10.38 34.57 8.37
C TYR A 239 9.85 33.80 9.57
N ASN A 240 10.10 32.49 9.58
CA ASN A 240 9.80 31.61 10.71
C ASN A 240 11.11 31.02 11.23
N CYS A 241 11.33 31.12 12.53
CA CYS A 241 12.37 30.41 13.25
C CYS A 241 11.74 29.25 13.99
N SER A 242 12.15 28.03 13.70
CA SER A 242 11.63 26.82 14.33
C SER A 242 12.72 26.03 15.03
N ILE A 243 12.37 25.38 16.14
CA ILE A 243 13.24 24.50 16.91
C ILE A 243 12.61 23.11 16.94
N ILE A 244 13.36 22.09 16.49
CA ILE A 244 12.95 20.68 16.52
C ILE A 244 13.80 19.88 17.50
N ASP A 245 13.16 18.99 18.26
CA ASP A 245 13.85 18.02 19.12
C ASP A 245 14.27 16.79 18.33
N LEU A 246 15.54 16.38 18.39
CA LEU A 246 16.02 15.21 17.65
C LEU A 246 15.58 13.87 18.26
N PHE A 247 15.09 13.88 19.50
CA PHE A 247 14.62 12.67 20.17
C PHE A 247 13.36 12.13 19.49
N ASP A 248 12.31 12.93 19.38
CA ASP A 248 11.00 12.55 18.87
C ASP A 248 10.61 13.30 17.57
N ARG A 249 11.44 14.23 17.09
CA ARG A 249 11.13 15.12 15.96
C ARG A 249 9.96 16.05 16.23
N SER A 250 9.66 16.37 17.49
CA SER A 250 8.62 17.35 17.82
C SER A 250 9.15 18.77 17.65
N ILE A 251 8.27 19.68 17.21
CA ILE A 251 8.54 21.11 17.25
C ILE A 251 8.38 21.59 18.69
N VAL A 252 9.45 22.17 19.21
CA VAL A 252 9.53 22.69 20.58
C VAL A 252 9.17 24.17 20.60
N SER A 253 9.55 24.90 19.55
CA SER A 253 9.25 26.32 19.41
C SER A 253 9.14 26.68 17.93
N SER A 254 8.27 27.64 17.64
CA SER A 254 8.05 28.23 16.34
C SER A 254 7.67 29.69 16.59
N VAL A 255 8.41 30.62 15.97
CA VAL A 255 8.23 32.07 16.13
C VAL A 255 8.36 32.72 14.76
N ASN A 256 7.48 33.68 14.48
CA ASN A 256 7.46 34.40 13.22
C ASN A 256 7.92 35.84 13.40
N GLY A 257 8.61 36.38 12.38
CA GLY A 257 9.03 37.77 12.36
C GLY A 257 9.00 38.36 10.96
N SER A 258 9.11 39.69 10.90
CA SER A 258 9.22 40.44 9.65
C SER A 258 10.59 40.33 9.00
N GLU A 259 11.62 40.01 9.78
CA GLU A 259 13.02 39.99 9.37
C GLU A 259 13.76 38.79 9.96
N ILE A 260 14.89 38.41 9.35
CA ILE A 260 15.74 37.31 9.79
C ILE A 260 16.84 37.83 10.73
N THR A 261 16.53 37.95 12.02
CA THR A 261 17.41 38.57 13.01
C THR A 261 17.85 37.62 14.13
N SER A 262 18.91 38.01 14.85
CA SER A 262 19.40 37.26 16.02
C SER A 262 18.39 37.30 17.17
N GLU A 263 17.66 38.41 17.31
CA GLU A 263 16.62 38.59 18.34
C GLU A 263 15.49 37.58 18.14
N LEU A 264 15.07 37.35 16.89
CA LEU A 264 14.06 36.35 16.56
C LEU A 264 14.53 34.92 16.90
N ALA A 265 15.81 34.61 16.66
CA ALA A 265 16.40 33.33 17.09
C ALA A 265 16.44 33.20 18.62
N ILE A 266 16.83 34.28 19.33
CA ILE A 266 16.84 34.32 20.79
C ILE A 266 15.42 34.11 21.34
N GLU A 267 14.41 34.74 20.76
CA GLU A 267 13.01 34.58 21.15
C GLU A 267 12.53 33.14 20.98
N ALA A 268 12.86 32.50 19.85
CA ALA A 268 12.54 31.10 19.63
C ALA A 268 13.15 30.19 20.71
N VAL A 269 14.41 30.44 21.10
CA VAL A 269 15.08 29.71 22.18
C VAL A 269 14.46 30.01 23.54
N LYS A 270 14.12 31.27 23.85
CA LYS A 270 13.41 31.67 25.08
C LYS A 270 12.09 30.89 25.23
N LYS A 271 11.25 30.90 24.19
CA LYS A 271 9.96 30.19 24.14
C LYS A 271 10.15 28.67 24.31
N ALA A 272 11.18 28.08 23.70
CA ALA A 272 11.50 26.66 23.85
C ALA A 272 11.91 26.28 25.28
N LEU A 273 12.67 27.15 25.95
CA LEU A 273 13.18 26.87 27.30
C LEU A 273 12.10 26.91 28.39
N GLN A 274 11.00 27.66 28.19
CA GLN A 274 9.91 27.78 29.16
C GLN A 274 9.32 26.43 29.58
N HIS A 275 9.27 25.47 28.67
CA HIS A 275 8.59 24.19 28.87
C HIS A 275 9.55 23.01 29.09
N ARG A 276 10.83 23.30 29.40
CA ARG A 276 11.91 22.30 29.43
C ARG A 276 12.38 21.99 30.84
N ARG A 277 12.79 20.73 31.07
CA ARG A 277 13.58 20.32 32.24
C ARG A 277 15.04 20.79 32.12
N LYS A 278 15.68 21.09 33.26
CA LYS A 278 17.09 21.54 33.34
C LYS A 278 18.06 20.38 33.00
N ILE A 279 18.29 20.12 31.72
CA ILE A 279 19.25 19.13 31.20
C ILE A 279 20.35 19.88 30.40
N LYS A 280 21.52 19.27 30.17
CA LYS A 280 22.52 19.81 29.22
C LYS A 280 21.95 19.81 27.81
N LEU A 281 21.87 20.98 27.16
CA LEU A 281 21.34 21.15 25.80
C LEU A 281 22.47 21.39 24.81
N ILE A 282 22.42 20.69 23.69
CA ILE A 282 23.13 21.05 22.47
C ILE A 282 22.12 21.71 21.53
N LEU A 283 22.39 22.96 21.13
CA LEU A 283 21.63 23.64 20.10
C LEU A 283 22.43 23.63 18.81
N HIS A 284 21.87 22.99 17.77
CA HIS A 284 22.50 22.88 16.47
C HIS A 284 21.87 23.82 15.44
N SER A 285 22.70 24.58 14.74
CA SER A 285 22.28 25.45 13.65
C SER A 285 23.21 25.32 12.45
N ASP A 286 22.87 26.00 11.36
CA ASP A 286 23.86 26.31 10.33
C ASP A 286 24.79 27.47 10.76
N GLN A 287 25.66 27.90 9.84
CA GLN A 287 26.58 29.02 10.05
C GLN A 287 25.98 30.37 9.61
N GLY A 288 24.65 30.54 9.70
CA GLY A 288 23.98 31.81 9.45
C GLY A 288 24.53 32.93 10.33
N SER A 289 24.47 34.18 9.84
CA SER A 289 24.93 35.35 10.59
C SER A 289 24.16 35.57 11.89
N GLN A 290 22.90 35.14 11.93
CA GLN A 290 22.01 35.24 13.09
C GLN A 290 22.46 34.34 14.24
N PHE A 291 22.98 33.15 13.92
CA PHE A 291 23.46 32.19 14.92
C PHE A 291 24.92 32.43 15.31
N THR A 292 25.69 33.12 14.47
CA THR A 292 27.09 33.47 14.72
C THR A 292 27.27 34.88 15.31
N SER A 293 26.18 35.61 15.55
CA SER A 293 26.20 36.95 16.14
C SER A 293 26.65 36.92 17.60
N LYS A 294 27.22 38.04 18.06
CA LYS A 294 27.69 38.18 19.44
C LYS A 294 26.54 38.00 20.43
N ASP A 295 25.40 38.64 20.17
CA ASP A 295 24.22 38.61 21.04
C ASP A 295 23.65 37.19 21.19
N PHE A 296 23.57 36.43 20.09
CA PHE A 296 23.10 35.05 20.14
C PHE A 296 24.06 34.14 20.91
N ILE A 297 25.37 34.33 20.70
CA ILE A 297 26.40 33.56 21.40
C ILE A 297 26.40 33.86 22.90
N GLU A 298 26.33 35.13 23.28
CA GLU A 298 26.27 35.56 24.68
C GLU A 298 24.99 35.08 25.37
N TYR A 299 23.85 35.15 24.67
CA TYR A 299 22.60 34.59 25.17
C TYR A 299 22.71 33.07 25.39
N CYS A 300 23.21 32.30 24.42
CA CYS A 300 23.38 30.85 24.60
C CYS A 300 24.30 30.51 25.78
N LYS A 301 25.36 31.28 26.00
CA LYS A 301 26.26 31.12 27.15
C LYS A 301 25.54 31.39 28.48
N SER A 302 24.74 32.46 28.56
CA SER A 302 24.02 32.83 29.79
C SER A 302 23.02 31.76 30.24
N VAL A 303 22.37 31.09 29.28
CA VAL A 303 21.45 29.96 29.54
C VAL A 303 22.11 28.58 29.51
N LYS A 304 23.44 28.51 29.49
CA LYS A 304 24.25 27.26 29.53
C LYS A 304 23.92 26.28 28.39
N ILE A 305 23.63 26.80 27.20
CA ILE A 305 23.42 26.02 25.98
C ILE A 305 24.77 25.83 25.28
N LYS A 306 25.09 24.58 24.91
CA LYS A 306 26.25 24.27 24.07
C LYS A 306 25.87 24.41 22.60
N GLN A 307 26.43 25.40 21.92
CA GLN A 307 26.20 25.56 20.48
C GLN A 307 27.00 24.52 19.67
N SER A 308 26.39 24.03 18.59
CA SER A 308 26.98 23.18 17.57
C SER A 308 26.60 23.75 16.22
N MET A 309 27.51 23.87 15.26
CA MET A 309 27.14 24.36 13.93
C MET A 309 27.59 23.40 12.84
N SER A 310 26.79 23.30 11.77
CA SER A 310 27.17 22.52 10.59
C SER A 310 28.41 23.09 9.92
N LYS A 311 29.13 22.27 9.13
CA LYS A 311 30.18 22.82 8.26
C LYS A 311 29.50 23.57 7.10
N ALA A 312 29.96 24.78 6.80
CA ALA A 312 29.48 25.49 5.61
C ALA A 312 29.59 24.63 4.35
N GLY A 313 28.53 24.65 3.54
CA GLY A 313 28.45 23.86 2.32
C GLY A 313 28.16 22.37 2.52
N CYS A 314 27.69 21.94 3.70
CA CYS A 314 27.26 20.57 4.00
C CYS A 314 25.74 20.50 4.29
N PRO A 315 24.86 20.44 3.26
CA PRO A 315 23.39 20.39 3.44
C PRO A 315 22.93 19.22 4.32
N TYR A 316 23.67 18.11 4.29
CA TYR A 316 23.35 16.90 5.05
C TYR A 316 23.32 17.14 6.55
N ASP A 317 24.04 18.13 7.06
CA ASP A 317 24.12 18.43 8.49
C ASP A 317 22.83 19.11 9.01
N ASN A 318 22.02 19.70 8.12
CA ASN A 318 20.74 20.36 8.45
C ASN A 318 19.50 19.59 7.93
N ALA A 319 19.68 18.34 7.51
CA ALA A 319 18.64 17.56 6.83
C ALA A 319 17.32 17.42 7.62
N VAL A 320 17.38 17.48 8.95
CA VAL A 320 16.20 17.37 9.82
C VAL A 320 15.31 18.62 9.70
N MET A 321 15.90 19.82 9.75
CA MET A 321 15.15 21.07 9.59
C MET A 321 14.67 21.23 8.16
N GLU A 322 15.51 20.91 7.17
CA GLU A 322 15.09 20.90 5.76
C GLU A 322 13.87 19.99 5.55
N ARG A 323 13.85 18.81 6.19
CA ARG A 323 12.72 17.89 6.10
C ARG A 323 11.45 18.48 6.73
N TYR A 324 11.57 19.14 7.88
CA TYR A 324 10.47 19.83 8.53
C TYR A 324 9.93 20.97 7.65
N PHE A 325 10.79 21.87 7.17
CA PHE A 325 10.37 23.01 6.36
C PHE A 325 9.78 22.60 5.00
N ASN A 326 10.30 21.53 4.39
CA ASN A 326 9.65 20.93 3.23
C ASN A 326 8.22 20.49 3.56
N THR A 327 8.02 19.87 4.72
CA THR A 327 6.69 19.45 5.18
C THR A 327 5.79 20.67 5.40
N LEU A 328 6.21 21.65 6.20
CA LEU A 328 5.50 22.91 6.46
C LEU A 328 5.10 23.61 5.17
N LYS A 329 6.04 23.78 4.23
CA LYS A 329 5.74 24.46 2.96
C LYS A 329 4.75 23.66 2.13
N SER A 330 4.95 22.35 2.04
CA SER A 330 4.17 21.50 1.14
C SER A 330 2.74 21.22 1.65
N GLU A 331 2.55 21.19 2.97
CA GLU A 331 1.27 20.87 3.63
C GLU A 331 0.52 22.10 4.14
N LEU A 332 1.15 23.29 4.16
CA LEU A 332 0.51 24.54 4.58
C LEU A 332 0.81 25.67 3.60
N ILE A 333 2.05 26.17 3.55
CA ILE A 333 2.37 27.45 2.89
C ILE A 333 2.04 27.47 1.40
N ASN A 334 2.21 26.35 0.70
CA ASN A 334 1.94 26.25 -0.73
C ASN A 334 0.47 25.97 -1.06
N LEU A 335 -0.35 25.61 -0.06
CA LEU A 335 -1.75 25.24 -0.25
C LEU A 335 -2.71 26.39 0.07
N TYR A 336 -2.31 27.31 0.94
CA TYR A 336 -3.13 28.41 1.41
C TYR A 336 -2.47 29.75 1.15
N THR A 337 -3.29 30.79 1.00
CA THR A 337 -2.86 32.18 0.83
C THR A 337 -3.27 32.97 2.05
N PHE A 338 -2.32 33.66 2.68
CA PHE A 338 -2.53 34.41 3.91
C PHE A 338 -2.53 35.90 3.65
N LYS A 339 -3.55 36.62 4.14
CA LYS A 339 -3.71 38.07 3.95
C LYS A 339 -3.05 38.87 5.05
N THR A 340 -3.15 38.41 6.30
CA THR A 340 -2.64 39.12 7.48
C THR A 340 -1.51 38.36 8.16
N ASN A 341 -0.73 39.06 8.99
CA ASN A 341 0.30 38.44 9.81
C ASN A 341 -0.31 37.43 10.79
N GLU A 342 -1.39 37.84 11.47
CA GLU A 342 -2.07 37.03 12.48
C GLU A 342 -2.64 35.73 11.90
N GLU A 343 -3.22 35.78 10.70
CA GLU A 343 -3.73 34.59 10.02
C GLU A 343 -2.61 33.58 9.75
N LEU A 344 -1.46 34.05 9.25
CA LEU A 344 -0.29 33.22 9.01
C LEU A 344 0.27 32.67 10.33
N ASP A 345 0.38 33.51 11.35
CA ASP A 345 0.96 33.14 12.64
C ASP A 345 0.11 32.06 13.33
N ASN A 346 -1.21 32.23 13.37
CA ASN A 346 -2.16 31.24 13.89
C ASN A 346 -2.12 29.92 13.12
N ALA A 347 -2.03 29.99 11.78
CA ALA A 347 -1.97 28.79 10.94
C ALA A 347 -0.67 28.00 11.16
N ILE A 348 0.46 28.70 11.35
CA ILE A 348 1.76 28.07 11.65
C ILE A 348 1.75 27.44 13.04
N ASP A 349 1.20 28.13 14.04
CA ASP A 349 1.12 27.60 15.40
C ASP A 349 0.22 26.35 15.46
N TYR A 350 -0.94 26.40 14.82
CA TYR A 350 -1.79 25.22 14.66
C TYR A 350 -1.06 24.09 13.92
N PHE A 351 -0.38 24.42 12.82
CA PHE A 351 0.36 23.43 12.06
C PHE A 351 1.47 22.77 12.89
N ALA A 352 2.29 23.55 13.58
CA ALA A 352 3.44 23.04 14.32
C ALA A 352 3.00 22.25 15.56
N PHE A 353 2.12 22.84 16.37
CA PHE A 353 1.83 22.33 17.70
C PHE A 353 0.65 21.37 17.74
N VAL A 354 -0.32 21.47 16.82
CA VAL A 354 -1.49 20.56 16.77
C VAL A 354 -1.30 19.51 15.69
N TRP A 355 -1.20 19.93 14.43
CA TRP A 355 -1.12 19.00 13.30
C TRP A 355 0.17 18.18 13.34
N TYR A 356 1.33 18.83 13.23
CA TYR A 356 2.62 18.16 13.08
C TYR A 356 3.00 17.33 14.31
N ASN A 357 2.82 17.89 15.51
CA ASN A 357 3.20 17.24 16.76
C ASN A 357 2.25 16.13 17.22
N TRP A 358 0.92 16.31 17.10
CA TRP A 358 -0.06 15.40 17.72
C TRP A 358 -0.86 14.54 16.74
N GLN A 359 -1.04 14.97 15.49
CA GLN A 359 -1.94 14.32 14.54
C GLN A 359 -1.18 13.63 13.40
N ARG A 360 -0.15 14.27 12.87
CA ARG A 360 0.55 13.87 11.65
C ARG A 360 1.44 12.63 11.87
N PRO A 361 1.20 11.52 11.14
CA PRO A 361 2.09 10.36 11.18
C PRO A 361 3.53 10.69 10.75
N HIS A 362 4.52 10.31 11.56
CA HIS A 362 5.92 10.64 11.30
C HIS A 362 6.79 9.39 11.11
N SER A 363 7.43 9.25 9.94
CA SER A 363 8.14 8.02 9.57
C SER A 363 9.33 7.69 10.48
N TYR A 364 10.01 8.69 11.04
CA TYR A 364 11.11 8.48 12.00
C TYR A 364 10.64 7.78 13.29
N ASN A 365 9.37 7.95 13.68
CA ASN A 365 8.79 7.35 14.88
C ASN A 365 7.90 6.15 14.54
N GLY A 366 8.19 5.44 13.45
CA GLY A 366 7.36 4.30 13.02
C GLY A 366 5.94 4.69 12.63
N TRP A 367 5.73 5.91 12.12
CA TRP A 367 4.43 6.49 11.74
C TRP A 367 3.52 6.89 12.90
N ILE A 368 4.08 7.05 14.10
CA ILE A 368 3.40 7.66 15.24
C ILE A 368 3.71 9.18 15.24
N PRO A 369 2.73 10.05 15.57
CA PRO A 369 2.99 11.49 15.70
C PRO A 369 4.08 11.78 16.76
N PRO A 370 4.91 12.82 16.56
CA PRO A 370 6.04 13.15 17.44
C PRO A 370 5.72 13.15 18.93
N LYS A 371 4.67 13.84 19.38
CA LYS A 371 4.31 13.91 20.81
C LYS A 371 3.55 12.70 21.34
N ARG A 372 3.11 11.78 20.47
CA ARG A 372 2.42 10.54 20.87
C ARG A 372 3.35 9.36 21.07
N ILE A 373 4.60 9.43 20.62
CA ILE A 373 5.54 8.32 20.77
C ILE A 373 5.97 8.19 22.24
N LYS A 374 5.73 7.01 22.81
CA LYS A 374 6.33 6.63 24.10
C LYS A 374 7.70 6.01 23.81
N LYS A 375 8.72 6.84 23.66
CA LYS A 375 10.11 6.36 23.68
C LYS A 375 10.56 6.25 25.14
N CYS A 376 11.09 5.10 25.53
CA CYS A 376 11.77 4.97 26.82
C CYS A 376 12.92 6.00 26.84
N ALA A 377 12.89 6.88 27.83
CA ALA A 377 13.93 7.88 28.08
C ALA A 377 15.03 7.30 28.96
#